data_AF-A0A7J5DSL5-F1
#
_entry.id   AF-A0A7J5DSL5-F1
#
_cell.length_a   1.000
_cell.length_b   1.000
_cell.length_c   1.000
_cell.angle_alpha   90.00
_cell.angle_beta   90.00
_cell.angle_gamma   90.00
#
_symmetry.space_group_name_H-M   'P 1'
#
loop_
_entity.id
_entity.type
_entity.pdbx_description
1 polymer ?
#
loop_
_entity_poly.entity_id
_entity_poly.type
_entity_poly.pdbx_seq_one_letter_code
_entity_poly.pdbx_strand_id
1 'polypeptide(L)'
;MLDRTNDIVGLVLGLLALLGALLGYLRWVRPRIRRGIGVWVQIRDSLIGREEQHDSITGRKTADALPGIGVRMDNVERGQVQTQRALEHIATLIESQQQQDQRLDTVERRVDALEQAAIERVATKAENVAMWRGVEAIAKQTDPTTPEIQEPPS
;
A
#
# COMPACT_ATOMS: atom_id res chain seq x y z
N MET A 1 -88.27 31.71 3.02
CA MET A 1 -87.81 30.48 3.71
C MET A 1 -86.94 29.58 2.82
N LEU A 2 -87.06 29.61 1.48
CA LEU A 2 -86.22 28.80 0.59
C LEU A 2 -84.72 29.20 0.58
N ASP A 3 -84.38 30.46 0.83
CA ASP A 3 -82.97 30.91 0.79
C ASP A 3 -82.10 30.31 1.90
N ARG A 4 -82.63 30.17 3.13
CA ARG A 4 -81.90 29.53 4.23
C ARG A 4 -81.61 28.06 3.97
N THR A 5 -82.51 27.36 3.28
CA THR A 5 -82.34 25.93 3.00
C THR A 5 -81.25 25.70 1.95
N ASN A 6 -81.20 26.55 0.92
CA ASN A 6 -80.16 26.49 -0.11
C ASN A 6 -78.77 26.83 0.44
N ASP A 7 -78.66 27.82 1.34
CA ASP A 7 -77.40 28.15 2.02
C ASP A 7 -76.89 27.01 2.90
N ILE A 8 -77.78 26.35 3.65
CA ILE A 8 -77.41 25.20 4.50
C ILE A 8 -76.94 24.02 3.65
N VAL A 9 -77.63 23.73 2.53
CA VAL A 9 -77.24 22.65 1.62
C VAL A 9 -75.89 22.96 0.96
N GLY A 10 -75.65 24.20 0.54
CA GLY A 10 -74.36 24.64 0.01
C GLY A 10 -73.22 24.50 1.02
N LEU A 11 -73.45 24.89 2.28
CA LEU A 11 -72.49 24.73 3.36
C LEU A 11 -72.15 23.26 3.62
N VAL A 12 -73.16 22.39 3.69
CA VAL A 12 -72.96 20.95 3.95
C VAL A 12 -72.20 20.29 2.80
N LEU A 13 -72.54 20.60 1.55
CA LEU A 13 -71.83 20.09 0.38
C LEU A 13 -70.38 20.60 0.31
N GLY A 14 -70.16 21.89 0.61
CA GLY A 14 -68.81 22.46 0.68
C GLY A 14 -67.96 21.81 1.76
N LEU A 15 -68.54 21.55 2.94
CA LEU A 15 -67.84 20.92 4.06
C LEU A 15 -67.51 19.45 3.78
N LEU A 16 -68.43 18.72 3.12
CA LEU A 16 -68.20 17.35 2.63
C LEU A 16 -67.11 17.30 1.56
N ALA A 17 -67.11 18.22 0.60
CA ALA A 17 -66.07 18.31 -0.43
C ALA A 17 -64.70 18.61 0.18
N LEU A 18 -64.65 19.52 1.17
CA LEU A 18 -63.41 19.88 1.87
C LEU A 18 -62.87 18.72 2.71
N LEU A 19 -63.75 17.98 3.42
CA LEU A 19 -63.38 16.75 4.13
C LEU A 19 -62.89 15.65 3.18
N GLY A 20 -63.56 15.46 2.04
CA GLY A 20 -63.14 14.50 1.02
C GLY A 20 -61.76 14.83 0.44
N ALA A 21 -61.51 16.11 0.13
CA ALA A 21 -60.22 16.58 -0.32
C ALA A 21 -59.12 16.41 0.76
N LEU A 22 -59.44 16.71 2.03
CA LEU A 22 -58.52 16.54 3.15
C LEU A 22 -58.13 15.07 3.35
N LEU A 23 -59.10 14.16 3.32
CA LEU A 23 -58.88 12.72 3.43
C LEU A 23 -58.08 12.18 2.24
N GLY A 24 -58.38 12.65 1.02
CA GLY A 24 -57.61 12.34 -0.17
C GLY A 24 -56.14 12.78 -0.04
N TYR A 25 -55.92 14.01 0.42
CA TYR A 25 -54.58 14.54 0.67
C TYR A 25 -53.82 13.73 1.74
N LEU A 26 -54.47 13.44 2.87
CA LEU A 26 -53.89 12.66 3.97
C LEU A 26 -53.52 11.24 3.54
N ARG A 27 -54.35 10.59 2.72
CA ARG A 27 -54.17 9.19 2.33
C ARG A 27 -53.23 9.00 1.15
N TRP A 28 -53.14 9.96 0.23
CA TRP A 28 -52.38 9.80 -1.02
C TRP A 28 -51.17 10.72 -1.12
N VAL A 29 -51.31 11.99 -0.73
CA VAL A 29 -50.28 13.00 -0.92
C VAL A 29 -49.28 12.99 0.24
N ARG A 30 -49.78 13.01 1.49
CA ARG A 30 -48.95 12.99 2.70
C ARG A 30 -47.94 11.83 2.74
N PRO A 31 -48.29 10.55 2.45
CA PRO A 31 -47.31 9.47 2.47
C PRO A 31 -46.26 9.60 1.38
N ARG A 32 -46.60 10.14 0.20
CA ARG A 32 -45.62 10.37 -0.88
C ARG A 32 -44.62 11.45 -0.52
N ILE A 33 -45.10 12.56 0.06
CA ILE A 33 -44.22 13.65 0.54
C ILE A 33 -43.27 13.13 1.62
N ARG A 34 -43.77 12.34 2.58
CA ARG A 34 -42.92 11.75 3.63
C ARG A 34 -41.80 10.86 3.07
N ARG A 35 -42.11 10.04 2.06
CA ARG A 35 -41.09 9.22 1.38
C ARG A 35 -40.04 10.10 0.69
N GLY A 36 -40.47 11.14 -0.03
CA GLY A 36 -39.56 12.07 -0.70
C GLY A 36 -38.63 12.80 0.28
N ILE A 37 -39.16 13.25 1.41
CA ILE A 37 -38.34 13.88 2.47
C ILE A 37 -37.33 12.88 3.04
N GLY A 38 -37.74 11.63 3.28
CA GLY A 38 -36.82 10.59 3.76
C GLY A 38 -35.64 10.34 2.81
N VAL A 39 -35.91 10.26 1.50
CA VAL A 39 -34.87 10.11 0.48
C VAL A 39 -33.95 11.33 0.45
N TRP A 40 -34.49 12.55 0.55
CA TRP A 40 -33.70 13.77 0.61
C TRP A 40 -32.78 13.83 1.83
N VAL A 41 -33.28 13.45 3.00
CA VAL A 41 -32.47 13.38 4.22
C VAL A 41 -31.36 12.34 4.06
N GLN A 42 -31.64 11.16 3.49
CA GLN A 42 -30.61 10.15 3.21
C GLN A 42 -29.53 10.67 2.26
N ILE A 43 -29.92 11.34 1.16
CA ILE A 43 -28.95 11.91 0.22
C ILE A 43 -28.10 12.97 0.91
N ARG A 44 -28.74 13.89 1.66
CA ARG A 44 -28.03 14.95 2.40
C ARG A 44 -27.05 14.35 3.41
N ASP A 45 -27.51 13.40 4.21
CA ASP A 45 -26.70 12.73 5.24
C ASP A 45 -25.58 11.89 4.60
N SER A 46 -25.78 11.34 3.40
CA SER A 46 -24.71 10.64 2.68
C SER A 46 -23.63 11.59 2.18
N LEU A 47 -24.01 12.81 1.77
CA LEU A 47 -23.14 13.82 1.17
C LEU A 47 -22.33 14.56 2.25
N ILE A 48 -23.02 15.10 3.26
CA ILE A 48 -22.45 15.92 4.33
C ILE A 48 -21.89 15.03 5.46
N GLY A 49 -22.47 13.85 5.65
CA GLY A 49 -22.24 13.00 6.79
C GLY A 49 -23.37 13.10 7.81
N ARG A 50 -23.44 12.11 8.70
CA ARG A 50 -24.41 12.08 9.81
C ARG A 50 -23.65 11.98 11.12
N GLU A 51 -23.98 12.85 12.07
CA GLU A 51 -23.49 12.76 13.45
C GLU A 51 -24.10 11.54 14.17
N GLU A 52 -23.45 11.08 15.24
CA GLU A 52 -23.94 9.95 16.02
C GLU A 52 -25.32 10.26 16.60
N GLN A 53 -26.32 9.43 16.31
CA GLN A 53 -27.65 9.57 16.91
C GLN A 53 -27.70 8.79 18.22
N HIS A 54 -27.89 9.52 19.31
CA HIS A 54 -28.13 8.95 20.63
C HIS A 54 -29.63 8.94 20.93
N ASP A 55 -30.12 7.83 21.47
CA ASP A 55 -31.47 7.75 22.01
C ASP A 55 -31.58 8.65 23.25
N SER A 56 -32.44 9.68 23.17
CA SER A 56 -32.62 10.66 24.25
C SER A 56 -33.20 10.08 25.53
N ILE A 57 -33.81 8.88 25.47
CA ILE A 57 -34.42 8.21 26.63
C ILE A 57 -33.45 7.20 27.25
N THR A 58 -32.74 6.45 26.41
CA THR A 58 -31.92 5.31 26.86
C THR A 58 -30.42 5.62 26.90
N GLY A 59 -29.98 6.75 26.32
CA GLY A 59 -28.57 7.18 26.22
C GLY A 59 -27.70 6.30 25.30
N ARG A 60 -28.27 5.23 24.73
CA ARG A 60 -27.56 4.29 23.87
C ARG A 60 -27.42 4.86 22.46
N LYS A 61 -26.33 4.50 21.79
CA LYS A 61 -26.11 4.83 20.37
C LYS A 61 -27.12 4.07 19.53
N THR A 62 -27.95 4.79 18.80
CA THR A 62 -28.99 4.23 17.93
C THR A 62 -28.49 4.09 16.51
N ALA A 63 -27.54 4.94 16.10
CA ALA A 63 -27.01 4.93 14.75
C ALA A 63 -25.60 5.56 14.68
N ASP A 64 -24.67 4.85 14.03
CA ASP A 64 -23.27 5.28 13.91
C ASP A 64 -23.10 6.54 13.05
N ALA A 65 -22.04 7.30 13.33
CA ALA A 65 -21.67 8.42 12.49
C ALA A 65 -21.21 7.92 11.12
N LEU A 66 -21.79 8.48 10.06
CA LEU A 66 -21.36 8.23 8.69
C LEU A 66 -20.53 9.43 8.24
N PRO A 67 -19.24 9.25 7.90
CA PRO A 67 -18.43 10.34 7.38
C PRO A 67 -18.98 10.78 6.02
N GLY A 68 -19.05 12.08 5.74
CA GLY A 68 -19.50 12.59 4.44
C GLY A 68 -18.64 12.14 3.27
N ILE A 69 -19.14 12.26 2.04
CA ILE A 69 -18.40 11.88 0.82
C ILE A 69 -17.05 12.60 0.76
N GLY A 70 -16.98 13.88 1.12
CA GLY A 70 -15.73 14.64 1.08
C GLY A 70 -14.63 14.03 1.96
N VAL A 71 -14.97 13.61 3.18
CA VAL A 71 -14.01 12.97 4.10
C VAL A 71 -13.61 11.59 3.60
N ARG A 72 -14.57 10.82 3.04
CA ARG A 72 -14.28 9.53 2.43
C ARG A 72 -13.35 9.68 1.23
N MET A 73 -13.58 10.70 0.40
CA MET A 73 -12.78 10.98 -0.80
C MET A 73 -11.38 11.46 -0.44
N ASP A 74 -11.24 12.38 0.52
CA ASP A 74 -9.94 12.83 1.04
C ASP A 74 -9.13 11.65 1.63
N ASN A 75 -9.78 10.74 2.37
CA ASN A 75 -9.11 9.53 2.86
C ASN A 75 -8.64 8.61 1.73
N VAL A 76 -9.45 8.46 0.68
CA VAL A 76 -9.08 7.67 -0.51
C VAL A 76 -7.92 8.33 -1.26
N GLU A 77 -7.96 9.65 -1.46
CA GLU A 77 -6.89 10.40 -2.11
C GLU A 77 -5.59 10.32 -1.32
N ARG A 78 -5.63 10.51 0.00
CA ARG A 78 -4.46 10.34 0.87
C ARG A 78 -3.91 8.92 0.83
N GLY A 79 -4.79 7.92 0.85
CA GLY A 79 -4.42 6.52 0.71
C GLY A 79 -3.72 6.27 -0.63
N GLN A 80 -4.26 6.81 -1.72
CA GLN A 80 -3.68 6.68 -3.06
C GLN A 80 -2.28 7.33 -3.13
N VAL A 81 -2.12 8.55 -2.59
CA VAL A 81 -0.82 9.22 -2.52
C VAL A 81 0.20 8.41 -1.71
N GLN A 82 -0.22 7.83 -0.59
CA GLN A 82 0.67 6.97 0.21
C GLN A 82 1.10 5.72 -0.56
N THR A 83 0.17 5.06 -1.26
CA THR A 83 0.51 3.88 -2.08
C THR A 83 1.45 4.24 -3.23
N GLN A 84 1.27 5.40 -3.87
CA GLN A 84 2.17 5.87 -4.92
C GLN A 84 3.60 6.10 -4.38
N ARG A 85 3.74 6.76 -3.23
CA ARG A 85 5.04 6.96 -2.59
C ARG A 85 5.70 5.64 -2.18
N ALA A 86 4.93 4.67 -1.71
CA ALA A 86 5.44 3.35 -1.38
C ALA A 86 5.97 2.62 -2.63
N LEU A 87 5.26 2.72 -3.76
CA LEU A 87 5.69 2.14 -5.03
C LEU A 87 6.96 2.82 -5.57
N GLU A 88 7.05 4.14 -5.49
CA GLU A 88 8.27 4.89 -5.83
C GLU A 88 9.45 4.43 -4.97
N HIS A 89 9.24 4.27 -3.66
CA HIS A 89 10.28 3.79 -2.77
C HIS A 89 10.74 2.36 -3.14
N ILE A 90 9.81 1.46 -3.44
CA ILE A 90 10.15 0.10 -3.91
C ILE A 90 10.95 0.15 -5.21
N ALA A 91 10.60 1.02 -6.16
CA ALA A 91 11.36 1.18 -7.39
C ALA A 91 12.81 1.62 -7.11
N THR A 92 13.02 2.59 -6.20
CA THR A 92 14.37 3.01 -5.80
C THR A 92 15.17 1.90 -5.11
N LEU A 93 14.51 1.07 -4.29
CA LEU A 93 15.14 -0.07 -3.64
C LEU A 93 15.61 -1.10 -4.68
N ILE A 94 14.79 -1.42 -5.67
CA ILE A 94 15.15 -2.33 -6.77
C ILE A 94 16.37 -1.79 -7.55
N GLU A 95 16.38 -0.50 -7.87
CA GLU A 95 17.51 0.11 -8.57
C GLU A 95 18.80 0.03 -7.73
N SER A 96 18.72 0.35 -6.44
CA SER A 96 19.86 0.23 -5.53
C SER A 96 20.37 -1.20 -5.38
N GLN A 97 19.47 -2.19 -5.38
CA GLN A 97 19.83 -3.60 -5.31
C GLN A 97 20.58 -4.02 -6.57
N GLN A 98 20.10 -3.64 -7.76
CA GLN A 98 20.80 -3.91 -9.01
C GLN A 98 22.21 -3.31 -9.04
N GLN A 99 22.39 -2.10 -8.49
CA GLN A 99 23.71 -1.48 -8.38
C GLN A 99 24.62 -2.23 -7.41
N GLN A 100 24.07 -2.78 -6.32
CA GLN A 100 24.84 -3.60 -5.38
C GLN A 100 25.26 -4.93 -6.01
N ASP A 101 24.36 -5.59 -6.74
CA ASP A 101 24.67 -6.85 -7.43
C ASP A 101 25.81 -6.66 -8.44
N GLN A 102 25.79 -5.58 -9.24
CA GLN A 102 26.89 -5.26 -10.16
C GLN A 102 28.22 -5.04 -9.44
N ARG A 103 28.20 -4.42 -8.25
CA ARG A 103 29.40 -4.22 -7.43
C ARG A 103 29.90 -5.53 -6.86
N LEU A 104 29.01 -6.42 -6.41
CA LEU A 104 29.37 -7.75 -5.92
C LEU A 104 30.00 -8.58 -7.03
N ASP A 105 29.39 -8.65 -8.21
CA ASP A 105 29.95 -9.34 -9.39
C ASP A 105 31.36 -8.83 -9.72
N THR A 106 31.56 -7.51 -9.62
CA THR A 106 32.86 -6.89 -9.88
C THR A 106 33.89 -7.28 -8.83
N VAL A 107 33.50 -7.32 -7.55
CA VAL A 107 34.38 -7.74 -6.46
C VAL A 107 34.73 -9.22 -6.57
N GLU A 108 33.74 -10.07 -6.85
CA GLU A 108 33.92 -11.52 -7.03
C GLU A 108 34.94 -11.83 -8.13
N ARG A 109 34.77 -11.23 -9.32
CA ARG A 109 35.76 -11.39 -10.41
C ARG A 109 37.17 -10.91 -10.03
N ARG A 110 37.28 -9.87 -9.21
CA ARG A 110 38.59 -9.38 -8.75
C ARG A 110 39.21 -10.33 -7.74
N VAL A 111 38.41 -10.94 -6.87
CA VAL A 111 38.87 -11.96 -5.92
C VAL A 111 39.34 -13.18 -6.70
N ASP A 112 38.57 -13.70 -7.65
CA ASP A 112 38.96 -14.84 -8.49
C ASP A 112 40.29 -14.59 -9.22
N ALA A 113 40.46 -13.41 -9.82
CA ALA A 113 41.69 -13.04 -10.49
C ALA A 113 42.90 -12.97 -9.54
N LEU A 114 42.69 -12.49 -8.30
CA LEU A 114 43.74 -12.46 -7.28
C LEU A 114 44.08 -13.86 -6.77
N GLU A 115 43.08 -14.72 -6.58
CA GLU A 115 43.27 -16.12 -6.19
C GLU A 115 44.04 -16.87 -7.27
N GLN A 116 43.68 -16.71 -8.54
CA GLN A 116 44.40 -17.32 -9.66
C GLN A 116 45.85 -16.83 -9.73
N ALA A 117 46.08 -15.52 -9.60
CA ALA A 117 47.44 -14.96 -9.59
C ALA A 117 48.27 -15.45 -8.38
N ALA A 118 47.63 -15.68 -7.23
CA ALA A 118 48.29 -16.24 -6.05
C ALA A 118 48.66 -17.71 -6.27
N ILE A 119 47.76 -18.51 -6.85
CA ILE A 119 48.00 -19.91 -7.21
C ILE A 119 49.18 -20.01 -8.19
N GLU A 120 49.19 -19.18 -9.23
CA GLU A 120 50.29 -19.14 -10.21
C GLU A 120 51.63 -18.81 -9.54
N ARG A 121 51.67 -17.81 -8.65
CA ARG A 121 52.89 -17.46 -7.90
C ARG A 121 53.38 -18.60 -7.01
N VAL A 122 52.47 -19.30 -6.33
CA VAL A 122 52.83 -20.46 -5.49
C VAL A 122 53.34 -21.61 -6.36
N ALA A 123 52.69 -21.88 -7.49
CA ALA A 123 53.13 -22.90 -8.45
C ALA A 123 54.52 -22.58 -9.00
N THR A 124 54.76 -21.36 -9.47
CA THR A 124 56.08 -20.93 -9.98
C THR A 124 57.15 -20.99 -8.89
N LYS A 125 56.84 -20.62 -7.64
CA LYS A 125 57.78 -20.79 -6.52
C LYS A 125 58.10 -22.26 -6.29
N ALA A 126 57.10 -23.14 -6.30
CA ALA A 126 57.29 -24.58 -6.12
C ALA A 126 58.13 -25.19 -7.27
N GLU A 127 57.86 -24.81 -8.52
CA GLU A 127 58.64 -25.22 -9.70
C GLU A 127 60.09 -24.74 -9.61
N ASN A 128 60.32 -23.49 -9.22
CA ASN A 128 61.66 -22.95 -9.03
C ASN A 128 62.43 -23.70 -7.93
N VAL A 129 61.80 -23.98 -6.78
CA VAL A 129 62.41 -24.76 -5.70
C VAL A 129 62.74 -26.17 -6.18
N ALA A 130 61.84 -26.82 -6.91
CA ALA A 130 62.08 -28.13 -7.49
C ALA A 130 63.24 -28.12 -8.51
N MET A 131 63.33 -27.07 -9.35
CA MET A 131 64.42 -26.89 -10.30
C MET A 131 65.77 -26.74 -9.57
N TRP A 132 65.84 -25.90 -8.53
CA TRP A 132 67.04 -25.74 -7.72
C TRP A 132 67.47 -27.05 -7.06
N ARG A 133 66.54 -27.82 -6.50
CA ARG A 133 66.83 -29.14 -5.94
C ARG A 133 67.32 -30.14 -6.99
N GLY A 134 66.78 -30.08 -8.21
CA GLY A 134 67.24 -30.90 -9.34
C GLY A 134 68.68 -30.56 -9.76
N VAL A 135 69.02 -29.27 -9.85
CA VAL A 135 70.38 -28.80 -10.14
C VAL A 135 71.34 -29.24 -9.04
N GLU A 136 70.94 -29.11 -7.78
CA GLU A 136 71.76 -29.53 -6.65
C GLU A 136 72.02 -31.04 -6.66
N ALA A 137 71.02 -31.86 -6.97
CA ALA A 137 71.19 -33.32 -7.08
C ALA A 137 72.20 -33.69 -8.18
N ILE A 138 72.16 -33.01 -9.34
CA ILE A 138 73.12 -33.22 -10.44
C ILE A 138 74.52 -32.75 -10.04
N ALA A 139 74.64 -31.60 -9.37
CA ALA A 139 75.91 -31.07 -8.89
C ALA A 139 76.56 -32.01 -7.87
N LYS A 140 75.80 -32.50 -6.88
CA LYS A 140 76.26 -33.50 -5.89
C LYS A 140 76.66 -34.82 -6.54
N GLN A 141 76.05 -35.20 -7.67
CA GLN A 141 76.42 -36.40 -8.43
C GLN A 141 77.74 -36.23 -9.21
N THR A 142 78.10 -35.00 -9.56
CA THR A 142 79.29 -34.67 -10.36
C THR A 142 80.50 -34.31 -9.48
N ASP A 143 80.28 -33.62 -8.36
CA ASP A 143 81.30 -33.32 -7.34
C ASP A 143 80.68 -33.47 -5.93
N PRO A 144 81.06 -34.51 -5.17
CA PRO A 144 80.46 -34.82 -3.87
C PRO A 144 80.88 -33.86 -2.74
N THR A 145 81.75 -32.89 -3.01
CA THR A 145 82.17 -31.87 -2.02
C THR A 145 81.39 -30.56 -2.09
N THR A 146 80.40 -30.45 -2.98
CA THR A 146 79.57 -29.25 -3.15
C THR A 146 78.75 -28.94 -1.88
N PRO A 147 78.85 -27.72 -1.30
CA PRO A 147 78.11 -27.36 -0.09
C PRO A 147 76.60 -27.22 -0.37
N GLU A 148 75.79 -27.70 0.58
CA GLU A 148 74.33 -27.61 0.55
C GLU A 148 73.88 -26.15 0.68
N ILE A 149 73.04 -25.70 -0.26
CA ILE A 149 72.55 -24.31 -0.27
C ILE A 149 71.47 -24.20 0.83
N GLN A 150 71.75 -23.44 1.89
CA GLN A 150 70.77 -23.16 2.95
C GLN A 150 69.59 -22.35 2.39
N GLU A 151 68.37 -22.85 2.62
CA GLU A 151 67.14 -22.11 2.31
C GLU A 151 67.10 -20.79 3.13
N PRO A 152 66.72 -19.64 2.53
CA PRO A 152 66.42 -18.45 3.30
C PRO A 152 65.17 -18.68 4.16
N PRO A 153 65.12 -18.13 5.40
CA PRO A 153 64.01 -18.36 6.31
C PRO A 153 62.69 -17.84 5.73
N SER A 154 61.66 -18.67 5.88
CA SER A 154 60.25 -18.45 5.49
C SER A 154 59.61 -17.27 6.19
#